data_AF-A0A9P0HC67-F1
#
_entry.id   AF-A0A9P0HC67-F1
#
_cell.length_a   1.000
_cell.length_b   1.000
_cell.length_c   1.000
_cell.angle_alpha   90.00
_cell.angle_beta   90.00
_cell.angle_gamma   90.00
#
_symmetry.space_group_name_H-M   'P 1'
#
loop_
_entity.id
_entity.type
_entity.pdbx_description
1 polymer ?
#
loop_
_entity_poly.entity_id
_entity_poly.type
_entity_poly.pdbx_seq_one_letter_code
_entity_poly.pdbx_strand_id
1 'polypeptide(L)'
;MRNVKVFWDQLILTDHTILHNSSDILIIDKVKPLEVKIQDSNQPLSAGRLYNLPCTSTGSRPPAQLTWWKGDHRLDKTKETVSIH
;
A
#
# COMPACT_ATOMS: atom_id res chain seq x y z
N MET A 1 -9.71 12.86 -10.53
CA MET A 1 -10.24 12.38 -9.23
C MET A 1 -9.77 10.96 -8.90
N ARG A 2 -8.52 10.59 -9.25
CA ARG A 2 -7.99 9.24 -8.97
C ARG A 2 -6.83 9.43 -8.00
N ASN A 3 -7.06 9.13 -6.73
CA ASN A 3 -6.05 9.29 -5.68
C ASN A 3 -5.76 7.93 -5.04
N VAL A 4 -4.48 7.58 -4.96
CA VAL A 4 -3.99 6.42 -4.21
C VAL A 4 -3.04 6.97 -3.15
N LYS A 5 -3.30 6.65 -1.88
CA LYS A 5 -2.37 6.96 -0.79
C LYS A 5 -1.60 5.70 -0.45
N VAL A 6 -0.28 5.82 -0.36
CA VAL A 6 0.62 4.72 -0.07
C VAL A 6 1.18 4.90 1.33
N PHE A 7 1.02 3.88 2.16
CA PHE A 7 1.56 3.84 3.52
C PHE A 7 2.70 2.81 3.55
N TRP A 8 3.92 3.26 3.80
CA TRP A 8 5.12 2.40 3.85
C TRP A 8 5.83 2.46 5.20
N ASP A 9 5.48 3.45 6.00
CA ASP A 9 6.03 3.74 7.31
C ASP A 9 5.07 3.34 8.43
N GLN A 10 4.03 2.53 8.16
CA GLN A 10 3.03 2.14 9.15
C GLN A 10 3.72 1.79 10.46
N LEU A 11 3.69 2.76 11.37
CA LEU A 11 4.10 2.61 12.75
C LEU A 11 3.12 1.59 13.28
N ILE A 12 3.52 0.32 13.28
CA ILE A 12 2.94 -0.67 14.17
C ILE A 12 3.41 -0.25 15.56
N LEU A 13 2.87 0.85 16.08
CA LEU A 13 2.93 1.16 17.51
C LEU A 13 1.79 0.40 18.18
N THR A 14 1.95 -0.91 18.19
CA THR A 14 1.32 -1.86 19.11
C THR A 14 2.28 -3.04 19.14
N ASP A 15 2.80 -3.57 20.21
CA ASP A 15 2.74 -3.34 21.65
C ASP A 15 3.80 -4.34 22.12
N HIS A 16 4.67 -3.97 23.07
CA HIS A 16 5.65 -4.83 23.74
C HIS A 16 5.69 -6.32 23.33
N THR A 17 6.27 -6.63 22.17
CA THR A 17 6.71 -7.99 21.85
C THR A 17 8.13 -7.91 21.31
N ILE A 18 9.01 -7.49 22.22
CA ILE A 18 10.24 -8.25 22.41
C ILE A 18 9.76 -9.71 22.44
N LEU A 19 10.11 -10.51 21.43
CA LEU A 19 10.10 -11.96 21.59
C LEU A 19 11.03 -12.20 22.77
N HIS A 20 10.48 -12.32 23.98
CA HIS A 20 11.25 -12.39 25.23
C HIS A 20 11.95 -13.76 25.40
N ASN A 21 12.30 -14.41 24.28
CA ASN A 21 13.11 -15.61 24.18
C ASN A 21 13.70 -15.84 22.77
N SER A 22 14.03 -14.80 22.00
CA SER A 22 14.74 -15.01 20.72
C SER A 22 15.92 -14.05 20.60
N SER A 23 17.10 -14.61 20.40
CA SER A 23 18.39 -13.91 20.28
C SER A 23 18.58 -13.16 18.95
N ASP A 24 17.55 -13.09 18.11
CA ASP A 24 17.67 -12.56 16.76
C ASP A 24 17.22 -11.09 16.68
N ILE A 25 18.20 -10.18 16.64
CA ILE A 25 17.95 -8.76 16.33
C ILE A 25 17.78 -8.63 14.81
N LEU A 26 16.54 -8.50 14.34
CA LEU A 26 16.24 -8.22 12.94
C LEU A 26 16.37 -6.71 12.66
N ILE A 27 17.48 -6.28 12.06
CA ILE A 27 17.62 -4.92 11.53
C ILE A 27 16.95 -4.88 10.15
N ILE A 28 15.76 -4.29 10.07
CA ILE A 28 15.07 -4.04 8.80
C ILE A 28 15.17 -2.56 8.43
N ASP A 29 15.91 -2.27 7.35
CA ASP A 29 15.97 -0.92 6.81
C ASP A 29 14.64 -0.56 6.12
N LYS A 30 14.20 0.69 6.33
CA LYS A 30 12.91 1.20 5.86
C LYS A 30 13.11 1.94 4.55
N VAL A 31 12.53 1.40 3.48
CA VAL A 31 12.62 1.97 2.14
C VAL A 31 11.21 2.31 1.67
N LYS A 32 11.00 3.59 1.36
CA LYS A 32 9.76 4.04 0.71
C LYS A 32 9.65 3.44 -0.70
N PRO A 33 8.44 3.25 -1.24
CA PRO A 33 8.26 2.80 -2.61
C PRO A 33 9.09 3.63 -3.58
N LEU A 34 9.77 2.94 -4.48
CA LEU A 34 10.48 3.55 -5.59
C LEU A 34 9.49 4.11 -6.62
N GLU A 35 8.44 3.36 -6.91
CA GLU A 35 7.42 3.73 -7.88
C GLU A 35 6.03 3.33 -7.38
N VAL A 36 5.05 4.18 -7.66
CA VAL A 36 3.62 3.92 -7.47
C VAL A 36 2.90 4.33 -8.73
N LYS A 37 2.20 3.39 -9.37
CA LYS A 37 1.54 3.63 -10.65
C LYS A 37 0.15 3.01 -10.70
N ILE A 38 -0.81 3.76 -11.21
CA ILE A 38 -2.12 3.24 -11.63
C ILE A 38 -1.99 2.87 -13.11
N GLN A 39 -2.06 1.58 -13.43
CA GLN A 39 -1.72 1.09 -14.78
C GLN A 39 -2.71 1.61 -15.84
N ASP A 40 -4.01 1.63 -15.53
CA ASP A 40 -5.07 2.07 -16.46
C ASP A 40 -5.65 3.46 -16.10
N SER A 41 -4.77 4.46 -15.95
CA SER A 41 -5.18 5.82 -15.56
C SER A 41 -5.76 6.68 -16.68
N ASN A 42 -5.58 6.28 -17.94
CA ASN A 42 -5.75 7.18 -19.09
C ASN A 42 -7.18 7.34 -19.64
N GLN A 43 -8.17 6.66 -19.05
CA GLN A 43 -9.55 6.68 -19.56
C GLN A 43 -10.48 7.58 -18.72
N PRO A 44 -11.36 8.40 -19.32
CA PRO A 44 -12.34 9.15 -18.55
C PRO A 44 -13.28 8.18 -17.80
N LEU A 45 -13.52 8.48 -16.52
CA LEU A 45 -14.43 7.71 -15.68
C LEU A 45 -15.83 8.35 -15.72
N SER A 46 -16.84 7.54 -15.98
CA SER A 46 -18.24 7.94 -16.02
C SER A 46 -18.97 7.51 -14.75
N ALA A 47 -19.91 8.32 -14.28
CA ALA A 47 -20.75 7.97 -13.15
C ALA A 47 -21.59 6.71 -13.44
N GLY A 48 -21.85 5.90 -12.42
CA GLY A 48 -22.68 4.69 -12.52
C GLY A 48 -22.00 3.47 -13.15
N ARG A 49 -20.74 3.58 -13.61
CA ARG A 49 -19.97 2.44 -14.13
C ARG A 49 -18.98 1.90 -13.10
N LEU A 50 -18.83 0.58 -13.11
CA LEU A 50 -17.78 -0.11 -12.35
C LEU A 50 -16.50 -0.13 -13.18
N TYR A 51 -15.38 0.16 -12.52
CA TYR A 51 -14.06 0.17 -13.12
C TYR A 51 -13.11 -0.71 -12.32
N ASN A 52 -12.33 -1.53 -13.02
CA ASN A 52 -11.19 -2.21 -12.42
C ASN A 52 -9.96 -1.32 -12.63
N LEU A 53 -9.37 -0.82 -11.54
CA LEU A 53 -8.22 0.07 -11.57
C LEU A 53 -7.03 -0.62 -10.88
N PRO A 54 -6.15 -1.28 -11.64
CA PRO A 54 -4.98 -1.89 -11.05
C PRO A 54 -3.94 -0.82 -10.67
N CYS A 55 -3.36 -0.97 -9.48
CA CYS A 55 -2.28 -0.15 -8.98
C CYS A 55 -1.14 -1.03 -8.48
N THR A 56 0.08 -0.61 -8.78
CA THR A 56 1.31 -1.31 -8.44
C THR A 56 2.25 -0.38 -7.69
N SER A 57 2.87 -0.90 -6.63
CA SER A 57 3.94 -0.23 -5.88
C SER A 57 5.16 -1.15 -5.84
N THR A 58 6.34 -0.60 -6.10
CA THR A 58 7.60 -1.36 -6.19
C THR A 58 8.70 -0.75 -5.32
N GLY A 59 9.68 -1.57 -4.92
CA GLY A 59 10.88 -1.11 -4.20
C GLY A 59 10.69 -0.72 -2.73
N SER A 60 9.52 -0.97 -2.14
CA SER A 60 9.27 -0.69 -0.73
C SER A 60 9.75 -1.81 0.20
N ARG A 61 10.36 -1.44 1.33
CA ARG A 61 10.69 -2.37 2.41
C ARG A 61 10.27 -1.76 3.76
N PRO A 62 9.35 -2.38 4.53
CA PRO A 62 8.52 -3.56 4.19
C PRO A 62 7.57 -3.30 3.01
N PRO A 63 6.84 -4.31 2.50
CA PRO A 63 5.85 -4.12 1.45
C PRO A 63 4.88 -2.98 1.80
N ALA A 64 4.71 -2.04 0.87
CA ALA A 64 3.84 -0.89 1.08
C ALA A 64 2.35 -1.28 1.00
N GLN A 65 1.54 -0.60 1.80
CA GLN A 65 0.09 -0.74 1.78
C GLN A 65 -0.54 0.37 0.94
N LEU A 66 -1.45 -0.03 0.05
CA LEU A 66 -2.10 0.87 -0.89
C LEU A 66 -3.53 1.12 -0.47
N THR A 67 -3.93 2.38 -0.38
CA THR A 67 -5.32 2.74 -0.09
C THR A 67 -5.88 3.59 -1.21
N TRP A 68 -7.12 3.28 -1.60
CA TRP A 68 -7.82 3.99 -2.65
C TRP A 68 -8.70 5.10 -2.08
N TRP A 69 -8.65 6.28 -2.70
CA TRP A 69 -9.37 7.45 -2.24
C TRP A 69 -10.09 8.15 -3.39
N LYS A 70 -11.32 8.60 -3.13
CA LYS A 70 -12.08 9.50 -4.00
C LYS A 70 -12.32 10.81 -3.25
N GLY A 71 -11.51 11.83 -3.54
CA GLY A 71 -11.44 13.02 -2.70
C GLY A 71 -10.93 12.62 -1.31
N ASP A 72 -11.71 12.94 -0.27
CA ASP A 72 -11.40 12.63 1.13
C ASP A 72 -12.05 11.34 1.64
N HIS A 73 -12.75 10.60 0.77
CA HIS A 73 -13.35 9.32 1.14
C HIS A 73 -12.45 8.15 0.76
N ARG A 74 -12.06 7.35 1.76
CA ARG A 74 -11.39 6.06 1.57
C ARG A 74 -12.38 5.05 0.96
N LEU A 75 -11.89 4.25 0.02
CA LEU A 75 -12.63 3.14 -0.58
C LEU A 75 -12.20 1.84 0.11
N ASP A 76 -13.14 1.12 0.71
CA ASP A 76 -12.85 -0.08 1.51
C ASP A 76 -12.83 -1.37 0.68
N LYS A 77 -13.46 -1.36 -0.50
CA LYS A 77 -13.53 -2.52 -1.39
C LYS A 77 -12.34 -2.54 -2.35
N THR A 78 -11.18 -2.91 -1.84
CA THR A 78 -9.94 -3.04 -2.61
C THR A 78 -9.41 -4.47 -2.51
N LYS A 79 -8.72 -4.93 -3.56
CA LYS A 79 -7.97 -6.19 -3.53
C LYS A 79 -6.50 -5.84 -3.64
N GLU A 80 -5.72 -6.32 -2.69
CA GLU A 80 -4.28 -6.13 -2.65
C GLU A 80 -3.60 -7.48 -2.80
N THR A 81 -2.59 -7.54 -3.66
CA THR A 81 -1.75 -8.71 -3.86
C THR A 81 -0.32 -8.28 -3.65
N VAL A 82 0.37 -8.90 -2.69
CA VAL A 82 1.79 -8.66 -2.43
C VAL A 82 2.58 -9.78 -3.09
N SER A 83 3.52 -9.41 -3.96
CA SER A 83 4.50 -10.33 -4.51
C SER A 83 5.86 -10.01 -3.90
N ILE A 84 6.41 -10.98 -3.18
CA ILE A 84 7.78 -10.99 -2.66
C ILE A 84 8.56 -11.91 -3.59
N HIS A 85 9.47 -11.33 -4.37
CA HIS A 85 10.44 -12.08 -5.17
C HIS A 85 11.82 -11.97 -4.51
#